data_AF-A0A0V0Q9N8-F1
#
_entry.id   AF-A0A0V0Q9N8-F1
#
_cell.length_a   1.000
_cell.length_b   1.000
_cell.length_c   1.000
_cell.angle_alpha   90.00
_cell.angle_beta   90.00
_cell.angle_gamma   90.00
#
_symmetry.space_group_name_H-M   'P 1'
#
loop_
_entity.id
_entity.type
_entity.pdbx_description
1 polymer ?
#
loop_
_entity_poly.entity_id
_entity_poly.type
_entity_poly.pdbx_seq_one_letter_code
_entity_poly.pdbx_strand_id
1 'polypeptide(L)'
;MSYLHQIDHEEEEKKQNQFQAINMNNQQIQQNQNQQEDVSNQDDEQMSLKQKAEQFECHICFEIANEPVITPCGHMFCWSCIYTWLNSNQQFLSCPVCKNGIKQEQLISVYTKQDFNEGVQQLKEQYSLKTKRVKVIA
;
A
#
# COMPACT_ATOMS: atom_id res chain seq x y z
N MET A 1 -33.77 -56.61 -27.77
CA MET A 1 -34.41 -55.40 -27.22
C MET A 1 -34.26 -55.24 -25.69
N SER A 2 -33.59 -56.16 -24.95
CA SER A 2 -33.38 -55.99 -23.48
C SER A 2 -31.96 -55.49 -23.10
N TYR A 3 -30.94 -55.75 -23.92
CA TYR A 3 -29.54 -55.41 -23.59
C TYR A 3 -29.23 -53.91 -23.74
N LEU A 4 -29.84 -53.24 -24.73
CA LEU A 4 -29.66 -51.79 -24.95
C LEU A 4 -30.26 -50.96 -23.80
N HIS A 5 -31.40 -51.36 -23.25
CA HIS A 5 -32.05 -50.68 -22.13
C HIS A 5 -31.24 -50.75 -20.81
N GLN A 6 -30.44 -51.80 -20.63
CA GLN A 6 -29.56 -51.93 -19.46
C GLN A 6 -28.35 -51.00 -19.55
N ILE A 7 -27.81 -50.78 -20.75
CA ILE A 7 -26.69 -49.86 -20.99
C ILE A 7 -27.12 -48.42 -20.71
N ASP A 8 -28.32 -48.03 -21.15
CA ASP A 8 -28.85 -46.68 -20.91
C ASP A 8 -29.05 -46.40 -19.41
N HIS A 9 -29.54 -47.39 -18.66
CA HIS A 9 -29.76 -47.26 -17.21
C HIS A 9 -28.44 -47.19 -16.41
N GLU A 10 -27.43 -47.99 -16.79
CA GLU A 10 -26.09 -47.93 -16.19
C GLU A 10 -25.37 -46.61 -16.50
N GLU A 11 -25.56 -46.04 -17.71
CA GLU A 11 -24.99 -44.74 -18.06
C GLU A 11 -25.68 -43.58 -17.31
N GLU A 12 -27.00 -43.65 -17.10
CA GLU A 12 -27.73 -42.68 -16.28
C GLU A 12 -27.30 -42.72 -14.81
N GLU A 13 -27.13 -43.92 -14.24
CA GLU A 13 -26.59 -44.07 -12.88
C GLU A 13 -25.16 -43.52 -12.76
N LYS A 14 -24.31 -43.74 -13.77
CA LYS A 14 -22.96 -43.14 -13.80
C LYS A 14 -23.02 -41.60 -13.84
N LYS A 15 -23.93 -41.02 -14.62
CA LYS A 15 -24.14 -39.56 -14.67
C LYS A 15 -24.66 -39.02 -13.35
N GLN A 16 -25.58 -39.73 -12.69
CA GLN A 16 -26.10 -39.35 -11.37
C GLN A 16 -25.01 -39.43 -10.29
N ASN A 17 -24.21 -40.51 -10.28
CA ASN A 17 -23.09 -40.68 -9.36
C ASN A 17 -22.00 -39.64 -9.59
N GLN A 18 -21.70 -39.29 -10.84
CA GLN A 18 -20.75 -38.23 -11.18
C GLN A 18 -21.26 -36.86 -10.72
N PHE A 19 -22.55 -36.56 -10.91
CA PHE A 19 -23.14 -35.31 -10.46
C PHE A 19 -23.17 -35.20 -8.93
N GLN A 20 -23.47 -36.29 -8.21
CA GLN A 20 -23.39 -36.36 -6.76
C GLN A 20 -21.96 -36.15 -6.25
N ALA A 21 -20.96 -36.75 -6.90
CA ALA A 21 -19.55 -36.54 -6.57
C ALA A 21 -19.10 -35.08 -6.78
N ILE A 22 -19.54 -34.44 -7.87
CA ILE A 22 -19.26 -33.02 -8.15
C ILE A 22 -19.89 -32.13 -7.07
N ASN A 23 -21.13 -32.41 -6.65
CA ASN A 23 -21.80 -31.62 -5.61
C ASN A 23 -21.14 -31.78 -4.24
N MET A 24 -20.70 -32.99 -3.88
CA MET A 24 -19.95 -33.21 -2.63
C MET A 24 -18.60 -32.47 -2.65
N ASN A 25 -17.88 -32.47 -3.78
CA ASN A 25 -16.66 -31.69 -3.94
C ASN A 25 -16.92 -30.18 -3.84
N ASN A 26 -17.99 -29.68 -4.47
CA ASN A 26 -18.34 -28.27 -4.40
C ASN A 26 -18.74 -27.83 -2.98
N GLN A 27 -19.42 -28.69 -2.22
CA GLN A 27 -19.71 -28.44 -0.79
C GLN A 27 -18.42 -28.40 0.05
N GLN A 28 -17.47 -29.30 -0.19
CA GLN A 28 -16.17 -29.27 0.50
C GLN A 28 -15.34 -28.03 0.13
N ILE A 29 -15.36 -27.60 -1.14
CA ILE A 29 -14.69 -26.38 -1.60
C ILE A 29 -15.30 -25.14 -0.91
N GLN A 30 -16.64 -25.06 -0.80
CA GLN A 30 -17.31 -23.97 -0.09
C GLN A 30 -16.99 -23.98 1.42
N GLN A 31 -16.91 -25.15 2.05
CA GLN A 31 -16.52 -25.26 3.45
C GLN A 31 -15.05 -24.84 3.69
N ASN A 32 -14.14 -25.18 2.78
CA ASN A 32 -12.74 -24.76 2.85
C ASN A 32 -12.57 -23.26 2.58
N GLN A 33 -13.39 -22.67 1.71
CA GLN A 33 -13.42 -21.21 1.48
C GLN A 33 -13.89 -20.47 2.74
N ASN A 34 -14.95 -20.96 3.39
CA ASN A 34 -15.45 -20.35 4.64
C ASN A 34 -14.50 -20.53 5.84
N GLN A 35 -13.62 -21.53 5.84
CA GLN A 35 -12.58 -21.69 6.88
C GLN A 35 -11.34 -20.81 6.61
N GLN A 36 -11.08 -20.41 5.36
CA GLN A 36 -10.03 -19.45 5.04
C GLN A 36 -10.43 -18.01 5.34
N GLU A 37 -11.74 -17.70 5.41
CA GLU A 37 -12.24 -16.37 5.77
C GLU A 37 -12.27 -16.06 7.29
N ASP A 38 -11.95 -17.04 8.15
CA ASP A 38 -11.99 -16.86 9.62
C ASP A 38 -10.60 -16.85 10.29
N VAL A 39 -9.51 -16.76 9.51
CA VAL A 39 -8.12 -16.61 10.02
C VAL A 39 -7.48 -15.26 9.63
N SER A 40 -8.21 -14.32 9.02
CA SER A 40 -7.64 -13.02 8.63
C SER A 40 -8.45 -11.78 9.06
N ASN A 41 -9.18 -11.86 10.17
CA ASN A 41 -10.05 -10.74 10.59
C ASN A 41 -9.47 -9.76 11.63
N GLN A 42 -8.15 -9.68 11.81
CA GLN A 42 -7.53 -8.58 12.60
C GLN A 42 -6.20 -7.99 12.08
N ASP A 43 -5.54 -8.56 11.06
CA ASP A 43 -4.17 -8.16 10.69
C ASP A 43 -3.99 -7.55 9.29
N ASP A 44 -5.00 -7.62 8.40
CA ASP A 44 -4.84 -7.21 6.99
C ASP A 44 -4.73 -5.69 6.78
N GLU A 45 -5.45 -4.88 7.58
CA GLU A 45 -5.36 -3.42 7.47
C GLU A 45 -4.00 -2.91 8.00
N GLN A 46 -3.50 -3.53 9.08
CA GLN A 46 -2.19 -3.19 9.67
C GLN A 46 -1.02 -3.64 8.80
N MET A 47 -1.12 -4.80 8.13
CA MET A 47 -0.11 -5.23 7.15
C MET A 47 -0.02 -4.27 5.96
N SER A 48 -1.15 -3.75 5.47
CA SER A 48 -1.16 -2.82 4.33
C SER A 48 -0.52 -1.46 4.67
N LEU A 49 -0.80 -0.94 5.88
CA LEU A 49 -0.22 0.33 6.34
C LEU A 49 1.27 0.20 6.61
N LYS A 50 1.70 -0.92 7.20
CA LYS A 50 3.12 -1.21 7.44
C LYS A 50 3.90 -1.36 6.14
N GLN A 51 3.38 -2.12 5.16
CA GLN A 51 3.97 -2.23 3.83
C GLN A 51 4.02 -0.89 3.08
N LYS A 52 3.03 -0.02 3.30
CA LYS A 52 3.01 1.32 2.73
C LYS A 52 3.94 2.29 3.46
N ALA A 53 4.16 2.11 4.76
CA ALA A 53 5.12 2.88 5.56
C ALA A 53 6.57 2.49 5.22
N GLU A 54 6.83 1.21 4.97
CA GLU A 54 8.14 0.71 4.49
C GLU A 54 8.55 1.34 3.14
N GLN A 55 7.58 1.75 2.30
CA GLN A 55 7.87 2.44 1.03
C GLN A 55 8.46 3.84 1.20
N PHE A 56 8.36 4.43 2.40
CA PHE A 56 8.83 5.79 2.67
C PHE A 56 9.94 5.84 3.73
N GLU A 57 10.72 4.78 3.93
CA GLU A 57 11.78 4.78 4.93
C GLU A 57 13.00 5.63 4.52
N CYS A 58 13.51 6.42 5.47
CA CYS A 58 14.72 7.21 5.30
C CYS A 58 15.98 6.36 5.52
N HIS A 59 16.88 6.27 4.54
CA HIS A 59 18.10 5.47 4.63
C HIS A 59 19.22 6.08 5.52
N ILE A 60 18.92 7.18 6.25
CA ILE A 60 19.85 7.79 7.22
C ILE A 60 19.35 7.55 8.66
N CYS A 61 18.07 7.81 8.93
CA CYS A 61 17.51 7.69 10.28
C CYS A 61 16.69 6.41 10.49
N PHE A 62 16.39 5.65 9.44
CA PHE A 62 15.61 4.39 9.47
C PHE A 62 14.20 4.54 10.04
N GLU A 63 13.64 5.73 9.93
CA GLU A 63 12.26 6.06 10.28
C GLU A 63 11.48 6.39 9.01
N ILE A 64 10.15 6.47 9.12
CA ILE A 64 9.30 7.04 8.07
C ILE A 64 9.83 8.44 7.74
N ALA A 65 10.14 8.68 6.47
CA ALA A 65 10.78 9.89 6.02
C ALA A 65 9.85 11.10 6.20
N ASN A 66 10.24 12.00 7.09
CA ASN A 66 9.61 13.30 7.22
C ASN A 66 10.08 14.24 6.10
N GLU A 67 9.15 14.83 5.37
CA GLU A 67 9.42 15.59 4.14
C GLU A 67 10.29 14.77 3.17
N PRO A 68 9.76 13.64 2.66
CA PRO A 68 10.53 12.66 1.92
C PRO A 68 11.10 13.27 0.64
N VAL A 69 12.38 13.02 0.40
CA VAL A 69 13.07 13.38 -0.84
C VAL A 69 13.76 12.18 -1.45
N ILE A 70 13.66 12.09 -2.78
CA ILE A 70 14.30 11.06 -3.59
C ILE A 70 15.47 11.69 -4.36
N THR A 71 16.60 11.00 -4.32
CA THR A 71 17.79 11.33 -5.10
C THR A 71 17.66 10.81 -6.54
N PRO A 72 18.44 11.30 -7.52
CA PRO A 72 18.38 10.79 -8.90
C PRO A 72 18.67 9.28 -9.04
N CYS A 73 19.34 8.69 -8.05
CA CYS A 73 19.61 7.25 -8.01
C CYS A 73 18.49 6.43 -7.35
N GLY A 74 17.39 7.05 -6.91
CA GLY A 74 16.20 6.38 -6.38
C GLY A 74 16.14 6.20 -4.86
N HIS A 75 17.22 6.49 -4.12
CA HIS A 75 17.21 6.35 -2.65
C HIS A 75 16.47 7.52 -1.97
N MET A 76 15.74 7.17 -0.91
CA MET A 76 14.87 8.07 -0.14
C MET A 76 15.45 8.47 1.22
N PHE A 77 15.26 9.74 1.58
CA PHE A 77 15.70 10.34 2.84
C PHE A 77 14.68 11.37 3.35
N CYS A 78 14.75 11.72 4.63
CA CYS A 78 14.17 12.98 5.10
C CYS A 78 14.93 14.16 4.50
N TRP A 79 14.24 15.27 4.19
CA TRP A 79 14.89 16.51 3.74
C TRP A 79 16.03 16.94 4.68
N SER A 80 15.75 17.00 5.99
CA SER A 80 16.74 17.39 7.00
C SER A 80 17.98 16.47 7.04
N CYS A 81 17.77 15.16 6.84
CA CYS A 81 18.83 14.16 6.88
C CYS A 81 19.79 14.31 5.70
N ILE A 82 19.25 14.33 4.47
CA ILE A 82 20.10 14.44 3.29
C ILE A 82 20.74 15.84 3.18
N TYR A 83 20.03 16.89 3.59
CA TYR A 83 20.56 18.25 3.60
C TYR A 83 21.78 18.36 4.54
N THR A 84 21.67 17.81 5.75
CA THR A 84 22.79 17.76 6.71
C THR A 84 23.97 16.99 6.12
N TRP A 85 23.70 15.82 5.53
CA TRP A 85 24.74 14.99 4.90
C TRP A 85 25.50 15.73 3.78
N LEU A 86 24.77 16.40 2.88
CA LEU A 86 25.36 17.13 1.77
C LEU A 86 26.12 18.37 2.23
N ASN A 87 25.65 19.06 3.27
CA ASN A 87 26.31 20.25 3.79
C ASN A 87 27.55 19.96 4.64
N SER A 88 27.60 18.82 5.34
CA SER A 88 28.78 18.41 6.10
C SER A 88 29.93 17.95 5.22
N ASN A 89 29.64 17.50 3.98
CA ASN A 89 30.62 16.93 3.06
C ASN A 89 30.80 17.79 1.80
N GLN A 90 31.30 19.01 1.95
CA GLN A 90 31.49 19.95 0.83
C GLN A 90 32.36 19.41 -0.32
N GLN A 91 33.23 18.42 -0.06
CA GLN A 91 34.09 17.83 -1.09
C GLN A 91 33.42 16.69 -1.88
N PHE A 92 32.32 16.10 -1.38
CA PHE A 92 31.70 14.92 -1.98
C PHE A 92 30.17 14.91 -1.80
N LEU A 93 29.46 15.61 -2.68
CA LEU A 93 28.00 15.52 -2.79
C LEU A 93 27.61 14.17 -3.40
N SER A 94 27.36 13.17 -2.56
CA SER A 94 27.08 11.80 -2.99
C SER A 94 25.98 11.14 -2.16
N CYS A 95 25.28 10.20 -2.78
CA CYS A 95 24.27 9.39 -2.11
C CYS A 95 24.89 8.58 -0.97
N PRO A 96 24.35 8.66 0.27
CA PRO A 96 24.81 7.84 1.39
C PRO A 96 24.81 6.33 1.10
N VAL A 97 23.90 5.87 0.24
CA VAL A 97 23.70 4.44 -0.06
C VAL A 97 24.62 3.96 -1.18
N CYS A 98 24.45 4.47 -2.40
CA CYS A 98 25.19 3.96 -3.58
C CYS A 98 26.37 4.82 -4.03
N LYS A 99 26.63 5.95 -3.35
CA LYS A 99 27.73 6.89 -3.65
C LYS A 99 27.65 7.61 -5.00
N ASN A 100 26.55 7.48 -5.74
CA ASN A 100 26.31 8.29 -6.94
C ASN A 100 26.33 9.78 -6.59
N GLY A 101 26.93 10.59 -7.47
CA GLY A 101 26.96 12.03 -7.30
C GLY A 101 25.55 12.63 -7.25
N ILE A 102 25.36 13.60 -6.35
CA ILE A 102 24.10 14.33 -6.17
C ILE A 102 24.39 15.81 -6.39
N LYS A 103 23.53 16.51 -7.11
CA LYS A 103 23.44 17.97 -7.02
C LYS A 103 22.20 18.33 -6.21
N GLN A 104 22.28 19.35 -5.36
CA GLN A 104 21.18 19.71 -4.45
C GLN A 104 19.90 20.07 -5.21
N GLU A 105 20.02 20.65 -6.41
CA GLU A 105 18.89 21.01 -7.27
C GLU A 105 18.20 19.79 -7.91
N GLN A 106 18.81 18.61 -7.79
CA GLN A 106 18.27 17.36 -8.33
C GLN A 106 17.50 16.53 -7.29
N LEU A 107 17.35 17.05 -6.06
CA LEU A 107 16.53 16.42 -5.04
C LEU A 107 15.05 16.64 -5.38
N ILE A 108 14.28 15.55 -5.40
CA ILE A 108 12.87 15.56 -5.75
C ILE A 108 12.07 15.29 -4.48
N SER A 109 11.32 16.29 -4.01
CA SER A 109 10.37 16.10 -2.90
C SER A 109 9.18 15.27 -3.34
N VAL A 110 8.77 14.35 -2.48
CA VAL A 110 7.60 13.50 -2.69
C VAL A 110 6.45 14.03 -1.85
N TYR A 111 5.31 14.28 -2.49
CA TYR A 111 4.09 14.71 -1.83
C TYR A 111 2.96 13.77 -2.21
N THR A 112 2.21 13.30 -1.22
CA THR A 112 1.01 12.52 -1.43
C THR A 112 -0.20 13.43 -1.67
N LYS A 113 -1.28 12.86 -2.25
CA LYS A 113 -2.57 13.57 -2.34
C LYS A 113 -3.11 13.94 -0.95
N GLN A 114 -2.75 13.17 0.07
CA GLN A 114 -3.17 13.43 1.45
C GLN A 114 -2.46 14.69 1.98
N ASP A 115 -1.15 14.81 1.77
CA ASP A 115 -0.37 15.99 2.19
C ASP A 115 -0.92 17.28 1.59
N PHE A 116 -1.31 17.23 0.30
CA PHE A 116 -1.94 18.37 -0.37
C PHE A 116 -3.28 18.74 0.28
N ASN A 117 -4.12 17.75 0.56
CA ASN A 117 -5.44 17.97 1.16
C ASN A 117 -5.31 18.55 2.58
N GLU A 118 -4.38 18.04 3.39
CA GLU A 118 -4.09 18.55 4.73
C GLU A 118 -3.63 20.02 4.67
N GLY A 119 -2.71 20.35 3.76
CA GLY A 119 -2.28 21.74 3.54
C GLY A 119 -3.44 22.67 3.14
N VAL A 120 -4.34 22.21 2.26
CA VAL A 120 -5.53 22.96 1.88
C VAL A 120 -6.48 23.18 3.07
N GLN A 121 -6.66 22.18 3.94
CA GLN A 121 -7.51 22.34 5.13
C GLN A 121 -6.92 23.34 6.13
N GLN A 122 -5.62 23.26 6.41
CA GLN A 122 -4.92 24.21 7.28
C GLN A 122 -5.04 25.65 6.76
N LEU A 123 -4.91 25.84 5.44
CA LEU A 123 -5.14 27.14 4.82
C LEU A 123 -6.58 27.62 5.02
N LYS A 124 -7.59 26.78 4.76
CA LYS A 124 -9.00 27.13 4.99
C LYS A 124 -9.27 27.55 6.43
N GLU A 125 -8.69 26.84 7.40
CA GLU A 125 -8.83 27.15 8.82
C GLU A 125 -8.16 28.49 9.17
N GLN A 126 -6.94 28.71 8.68
CA GLN A 126 -6.23 29.98 8.82
C GLN A 126 -7.04 31.16 8.23
N TYR A 127 -7.62 31.00 7.03
CA TYR A 127 -8.46 32.02 6.41
C TYR A 127 -9.78 32.24 7.18
N SER A 128 -10.38 31.17 7.72
CA SER A 128 -11.57 31.26 8.58
C SER A 128 -11.29 32.05 9.86
N LEU A 129 -10.13 31.84 10.50
CA LEU A 129 -9.72 32.57 11.70
C LEU A 129 -9.39 34.04 11.39
N LYS A 130 -8.74 34.32 10.25
CA LYS A 130 -8.47 35.70 9.81
C LYS A 130 -9.76 36.48 9.53
N THR A 131 -10.74 35.87 8.87
CA THR A 131 -12.03 36.52 8.59
C THR A 131 -12.91 36.67 9.84
N LYS A 132 -12.83 35.74 10.80
CA LYS A 132 -13.47 35.89 12.12
C LYS A 132 -12.88 37.05 12.92
N ARG A 133 -11.56 37.26 12.91
CA ARG A 133 -10.91 38.42 13.56
C ARG A 133 -11.35 39.77 12.99
N VAL A 134 -11.64 39.84 11.69
CA VAL A 134 -12.16 41.05 11.04
C VAL A 134 -13.63 41.33 11.43
N LYS A 135 -14.41 40.29 11.76
CA LYS A 135 -15.84 40.41 12.15
C LYS A 135 -16.08 40.72 13.64
N VAL A 136 -15.04 40.72 14.48
CA VAL A 136 -15.16 40.99 15.94
C VAL A 136 -14.90 42.47 16.28
N ILE A 137 -14.65 43.31 15.26
CA ILE A 137 -14.57 44.78 15.43
C ILE A 137 -15.86 45.37 14.84
N ALA A 138 -16.93 45.35 15.61
CA ALA A 138 -18.17 46.12 15.36
C ALA A 138 -18.78 46.52 16.71
#